data_AF-A0A3C0YBC0-F1
#
_entry.id   AF-A0A3C0YBC0-F1
#
_cell.length_a   1.000
_cell.length_b   1.000
_cell.length_c   1.000
_cell.angle_alpha   90.00
_cell.angle_beta   90.00
_cell.angle_gamma   90.00
#
_symmetry.space_group_name_H-M   'P 1'
#
loop_
_entity.id
_entity.type
_entity.pdbx_description
1 polymer ?
#
loop_
_entity_poly.entity_id
_entity_poly.type
_entity_poly.pdbx_seq_one_letter_code
_entity_poly.pdbx_strand_id
1 'polypeptide(L)'
;PYEVSVLLELTPGGQVKDWDSHCTCPVSHQCKHGVALMIKAAYKGLQLLGRDATIRFTPNPPTPTPEEAEAARQAAQARTEEKARLEAEAQLLHWLKDLDIACGAATKTAPAMRGRHQPEQYLYLLTVANAQGPVPQLQLEAVVAYRKIKGDWAKPKPIRTEPYKGQAVYDQASEADRQVLQLMRAMPKHHGYRHYASYSFTSSVTLNGQAGLIALQQAASTGRLYLDNGNGCAGSAIQWGPPQPLEWHWLEVADPRSTEPGWALRAKLARTNSNASTTPNAILCLNSPPLYLDAEQGLCGLVQAPGVPAAQLDLLLKAPPLKSSALQKHEVDLVQRLGPLPLPPMLQ
;
A
#
# COMPACT_ATOMS: atom_id res chain seq x y z
N PRO A 1 -38.32 -9.96 17.32
CA PRO A 1 -38.68 -8.61 17.80
C PRO A 1 -37.67 -8.11 18.84
N TYR A 2 -37.22 -6.86 18.71
CA TYR A 2 -36.34 -6.24 19.70
C TYR A 2 -37.17 -5.68 20.86
N GLU A 3 -36.67 -5.84 22.07
CA GLU A 3 -37.22 -5.22 23.26
C GLU A 3 -36.59 -3.84 23.42
N VAL A 4 -37.43 -2.83 23.66
CA VAL A 4 -37.02 -1.42 23.67
C VAL A 4 -37.63 -0.76 24.90
N SER A 5 -36.79 -0.16 25.73
CA SER A 5 -37.17 0.65 26.87
C SER A 5 -36.67 2.08 26.69
N VAL A 6 -37.44 3.04 27.19
CA VAL A 6 -37.09 4.46 27.16
C VAL A 6 -37.31 5.04 28.55
N LEU A 7 -36.32 5.77 29.04
CA LEU A 7 -36.38 6.58 30.24
C LEU A 7 -36.61 8.04 29.81
N LEU A 8 -37.54 8.72 30.49
CA LEU A 8 -37.86 10.12 30.24
C LEU A 8 -37.73 10.91 31.54
N GLU A 9 -36.96 11.98 31.49
CA GLU A 9 -37.01 13.02 32.51
C GLU A 9 -37.89 14.16 32.04
N LEU A 10 -38.88 14.54 32.84
CA LEU A 10 -39.76 15.66 32.56
C LEU A 10 -39.40 16.85 33.45
N THR A 11 -39.51 18.05 32.88
CA THR A 11 -39.51 19.30 33.65
C THR A 11 -40.80 19.42 34.49
N PRO A 12 -40.84 20.28 35.52
CA PRO A 12 -42.07 20.57 36.26
C PRO A 12 -43.24 21.06 35.39
N GLY A 13 -42.95 21.63 34.22
CA GLY A 13 -43.94 22.04 33.21
C GLY A 13 -44.36 20.94 32.24
N GLY A 14 -43.95 19.68 32.47
CA GLY A 14 -44.33 18.52 31.66
C GLY A 14 -43.60 18.40 30.32
N GLN A 15 -42.61 19.26 30.03
CA GLN A 15 -41.77 19.14 28.84
C GLN A 15 -40.65 18.12 29.07
N VAL A 16 -40.26 17.39 28.02
CA VAL A 16 -39.13 16.45 28.08
C VAL A 16 -37.84 17.23 28.29
N LYS A 17 -37.19 16.99 29.43
CA LYS A 17 -35.89 17.56 29.81
C LYS A 17 -34.75 16.72 29.24
N ASP A 18 -34.85 15.41 29.40
CA ASP A 18 -33.86 14.45 28.92
C ASP A 18 -34.55 13.11 28.60
N TRP A 19 -33.93 12.32 27.75
CA TRP A 19 -34.40 10.98 27.44
C TRP A 19 -33.25 10.05 27.07
N ASP A 20 -33.38 8.79 27.47
CA ASP A 20 -32.45 7.74 27.08
C ASP A 20 -33.21 6.49 26.67
N SER A 21 -32.64 5.68 25.78
CA SER A 21 -33.29 4.46 25.31
C SER A 21 -32.32 3.31 25.24
N HIS A 22 -32.77 2.16 25.73
CA HIS A 22 -32.05 0.90 25.65
C HIS A 22 -32.84 -0.09 24.77
N CYS A 23 -32.14 -0.77 23.87
CA CYS A 23 -32.74 -1.66 22.90
C CYS A 23 -31.90 -2.94 22.75
N THR A 24 -32.54 -4.10 22.59
CA THR A 24 -31.82 -5.36 22.33
C THR A 24 -31.30 -5.50 20.89
N CYS A 25 -31.28 -4.41 20.11
CA CYS A 25 -30.69 -4.38 18.78
C CYS A 25 -29.17 -4.14 18.83
N PRO A 26 -28.41 -4.41 17.74
CA PRO A 26 -26.95 -4.26 17.71
C PRO A 26 -26.42 -2.84 18.03
N VAL A 27 -27.26 -1.81 17.87
CA VAL A 27 -26.90 -0.41 18.20
C VAL A 27 -27.02 -0.13 19.70
N SER A 28 -27.81 -0.92 20.43
CA SER A 28 -28.07 -0.82 21.87
C SER A 28 -28.68 0.51 22.33
N HIS A 29 -27.90 1.58 22.48
CA HIS A 29 -28.36 2.88 22.97
C HIS A 29 -28.80 3.83 21.87
N GLN A 30 -29.82 4.64 22.18
CA GLN A 30 -30.30 5.76 21.33
C GLN A 30 -30.53 5.38 19.86
N CYS A 31 -30.93 4.13 19.62
CA CYS A 31 -31.12 3.61 18.28
C CYS A 31 -32.44 4.13 17.68
N LYS A 32 -32.59 3.97 16.36
CA LYS A 32 -33.83 4.33 15.64
C LYS A 32 -35.11 3.73 16.24
N HIS A 33 -35.01 2.58 16.91
CA HIS A 33 -36.15 1.95 17.56
C HIS A 33 -36.59 2.70 18.83
N GLY A 34 -35.66 3.27 19.60
CA GLY A 34 -35.96 4.12 20.75
C GLY A 34 -36.68 5.40 20.31
N VAL A 35 -36.19 6.05 19.25
CA VAL A 35 -36.85 7.21 18.63
C VAL A 35 -38.24 6.85 18.12
N ALA A 36 -38.39 5.73 17.43
CA ALA A 36 -39.68 5.27 16.92
C ALA A 36 -40.69 4.99 18.05
N LEU A 37 -40.23 4.44 19.18
CA LEU A 37 -41.07 4.22 20.36
C LEU A 37 -41.56 5.55 20.95
N MET A 38 -40.68 6.54 21.07
CA MET A 38 -41.01 7.89 21.54
C MET A 38 -42.04 8.59 20.66
N ILE A 39 -41.85 8.55 19.34
CA ILE A 39 -42.80 9.12 18.37
C ILE A 39 -44.15 8.40 18.50
N LYS A 40 -44.16 7.07 18.56
CA LYS A 40 -45.40 6.28 18.70
C LYS A 40 -46.13 6.60 20.01
N ALA A 41 -45.39 6.80 21.11
CA ALA A 41 -45.94 7.21 22.39
C ALA A 41 -46.56 8.62 22.31
N ALA A 42 -45.89 9.58 21.66
CA ALA A 42 -46.41 10.93 21.46
C ALA A 42 -47.69 10.94 20.61
N TYR A 43 -47.72 10.20 19.50
CA TYR A 43 -48.92 10.10 18.65
C TYR A 43 -50.09 9.43 19.37
N LYS A 44 -49.84 8.35 20.12
CA LYS A 44 -50.88 7.71 20.92
C LYS A 44 -51.35 8.60 22.08
N GLY A 45 -50.44 9.32 22.73
CA GLY A 45 -50.77 10.30 23.75
C GLY A 45 -51.67 11.41 23.21
N LEU A 46 -51.35 11.94 22.02
CA LEU A 46 -52.17 12.94 21.35
C LEU A 46 -53.58 12.41 21.00
N GLN A 47 -53.69 11.14 20.62
CA GLN A 47 -54.99 10.50 20.37
C GLN A 47 -55.80 10.29 21.65
N LEU A 48 -55.14 9.96 22.77
CA LEU A 48 -55.79 9.72 24.06
C LEU A 48 -56.20 11.01 24.78
N LEU A 49 -55.40 12.07 24.66
CA LEU A 49 -55.63 13.34 25.35
C LEU A 49 -56.53 14.31 24.56
N GLY A 50 -56.79 14.02 23.29
CA GLY A 50 -57.54 14.90 22.39
C GLY A 50 -56.78 16.21 22.09
N ARG A 51 -57.20 16.92 21.04
CA ARG A 51 -56.59 18.21 20.63
C ARG A 51 -56.71 19.33 21.69
N ASP A 52 -57.57 19.17 22.68
CA ASP A 52 -57.91 20.20 23.67
C ASP A 52 -57.04 20.20 24.94
N ALA A 53 -56.15 19.22 25.13
CA ALA A 53 -55.23 19.20 26.28
C ALA A 53 -54.00 20.12 26.11
N THR A 54 -53.67 20.51 24.88
CA THR A 54 -52.49 21.34 24.57
C THR A 54 -52.66 22.83 24.86
N ILE A 55 -53.88 23.32 25.10
CA ILE A 55 -54.17 24.76 25.22
C ILE A 55 -54.24 25.26 26.68
N ARG A 56 -54.35 24.37 27.68
CA ARG A 56 -54.66 24.79 29.06
C ARG A 56 -53.46 25.06 29.98
N PHE A 57 -52.22 24.96 29.50
CA PHE A 57 -51.03 25.13 30.35
C PHE A 57 -49.99 26.15 29.87
N THR A 58 -50.31 27.00 28.89
CA THR A 58 -49.45 28.13 28.52
C THR A 58 -50.05 29.45 29.03
N PRO A 59 -49.55 30.05 30.12
CA PRO A 59 -49.73 31.49 30.30
C PRO A 59 -49.07 32.18 29.11
N ASN A 60 -49.85 32.98 28.37
CA ASN A 60 -49.35 33.77 27.25
C ASN A 60 -48.27 34.73 27.79
N PRO A 61 -47.01 34.64 27.35
CA PRO A 61 -46.02 35.62 27.77
C PRO A 61 -46.43 37.01 27.22
N PRO A 62 -46.17 38.10 27.95
CA PRO A 62 -46.44 39.45 27.45
C PRO A 62 -45.72 39.67 26.13
N THR A 63 -46.39 40.32 25.17
CA THR A 63 -45.77 40.72 23.90
C THR A 63 -44.61 41.66 24.20
N PRO A 64 -43.37 41.30 23.80
CA PRO A 64 -42.20 42.12 24.08
C PRO A 64 -42.31 43.46 23.36
N THR A 65 -41.84 44.50 24.02
CA THR A 65 -41.73 45.83 23.43
C THR A 65 -40.76 45.82 22.23
N PRO A 66 -40.86 46.78 21.28
CA PRO A 66 -39.95 46.85 20.14
C PRO A 66 -38.46 46.92 20.55
N GLU A 67 -38.19 47.55 21.70
CA GLU A 67 -36.85 47.68 22.29
C GLU A 67 -36.33 46.35 22.86
N GLU A 68 -37.19 45.58 23.55
CA GLU A 68 -36.86 44.23 24.03
C GLU A 68 -36.64 43.24 22.89
N ALA A 69 -37.41 43.35 21.80
CA ALA A 69 -37.23 42.53 20.61
C ALA A 69 -35.93 42.84 19.86
N GLU A 70 -35.51 44.12 19.80
CA GLU A 70 -34.23 44.52 19.22
C GLU A 70 -33.05 44.06 20.09
N ALA A 71 -33.12 44.26 21.41
CA ALA A 71 -32.11 43.78 22.34
C ALA A 71 -31.95 42.24 22.29
N ALA A 72 -33.05 41.50 22.15
CA ALA A 72 -33.01 40.05 21.98
C ALA A 72 -32.35 39.63 20.66
N ARG A 73 -32.57 40.37 19.56
CA ARG A 73 -31.89 40.12 18.27
C ARG A 73 -30.40 40.38 18.37
N GLN A 74 -29.99 41.49 18.98
CA GLN A 74 -28.57 41.82 19.19
C GLN A 74 -27.89 40.79 20.10
N ALA A 75 -28.54 40.37 21.19
CA ALA A 75 -28.02 39.32 22.07
C ALA A 75 -27.96 37.94 21.38
N ALA A 76 -28.87 37.63 20.45
CA ALA A 76 -28.80 36.43 19.63
C ALA A 76 -27.61 36.49 18.65
N GLN A 77 -27.41 37.63 17.99
CA GLN A 77 -26.28 37.86 17.08
C GLN A 77 -24.93 37.75 17.81
N ALA A 78 -24.79 38.40 18.97
CA ALA A 78 -23.58 38.30 19.79
C ALA A 78 -23.28 36.85 20.23
N ARG A 79 -24.32 36.06 20.57
CA ARG A 79 -24.15 34.63 20.90
C ARG A 79 -23.74 33.79 19.69
N THR A 80 -24.26 34.09 18.50
CA THR A 80 -23.85 33.38 17.27
C THR A 80 -22.42 33.71 16.89
N GLU A 81 -21.99 34.98 17.03
CA GLU A 81 -20.62 35.41 16.77
C GLU A 81 -19.63 34.78 17.75
N GLU A 82 -19.97 34.75 19.04
CA GLU A 82 -19.13 34.10 20.05
C GLU A 82 -19.00 32.59 19.81
N LYS A 83 -20.10 31.92 19.45
CA LYS A 83 -20.06 30.50 19.09
C LYS A 83 -19.19 30.25 17.86
N ALA A 84 -19.32 31.09 16.82
CA ALA A 84 -18.49 31.00 15.63
C ALA A 84 -17.00 31.23 15.94
N ARG A 85 -16.69 32.15 16.87
CA ARG A 85 -15.31 32.37 17.35
C ARG A 85 -14.74 31.14 18.05
N LEU A 86 -15.51 30.52 18.95
CA LEU A 86 -15.10 29.31 19.66
C LEU A 86 -14.91 28.13 18.71
N GLU A 87 -15.78 27.98 17.70
CA GLU A 87 -15.62 26.95 16.66
C GLU A 87 -14.36 27.18 15.81
N ALA A 88 -14.08 28.43 15.42
CA ALA A 88 -12.87 28.77 14.68
C ALA A 88 -11.59 28.53 15.49
N GLU A 89 -11.60 28.84 16.79
CA GLU A 89 -10.49 28.57 17.71
C GLU A 89 -10.27 27.07 17.88
N ALA A 90 -11.34 26.29 18.07
CA ALA A 90 -11.26 24.83 18.13
C ALA A 90 -10.71 24.22 16.84
N GLN A 91 -11.12 24.75 15.68
CA GLN A 91 -10.62 24.32 14.37
C GLN A 91 -9.13 24.65 14.20
N LEU A 92 -8.68 25.83 14.63
CA LEU A 92 -7.27 26.22 14.62
C LEU A 92 -6.42 25.31 15.50
N LEU A 93 -6.84 25.06 16.75
CA LEU A 93 -6.12 24.20 17.68
C LEU A 93 -6.04 22.75 17.17
N HIS A 94 -7.10 22.25 16.55
CA HIS A 94 -7.09 20.95 15.91
C HIS A 94 -6.07 20.89 14.76
N TRP A 95 -6.06 21.90 13.88
CA TRP A 95 -5.11 21.98 12.77
C TRP A 95 -3.65 22.12 13.22
N LEU A 96 -3.38 22.89 14.27
CA LEU A 96 -2.03 23.00 14.86
C LEU A 96 -1.55 21.65 15.43
N LYS A 97 -2.44 20.92 16.10
CA LYS A 97 -2.12 19.56 16.58
C LYS A 97 -1.82 18.61 15.43
N ASP A 98 -2.57 18.68 14.33
CA ASP A 98 -2.31 17.88 13.14
C ASP A 98 -0.98 18.25 12.48
N LEU A 99 -0.60 19.54 12.49
CA LEU A 99 0.72 20.00 12.05
C LEU A 99 1.86 19.44 12.93
N ASP A 100 1.70 19.43 14.26
CA ASP A 100 2.69 18.86 15.18
C ASP A 100 2.85 17.34 14.99
N ILE A 101 1.76 16.63 14.71
CA ILE A 101 1.76 15.21 14.36
C ILE A 101 2.50 15.01 13.02
N ALA A 102 2.20 15.84 12.02
CA ALA A 102 2.83 15.76 10.70
C ALA A 102 4.33 16.10 10.73
N CYS A 103 4.76 17.03 11.59
CA CYS A 103 6.16 17.41 11.76
C CYS A 103 6.96 16.46 12.66
N GLY A 104 6.34 15.41 13.21
CA GLY A 104 7.00 14.44 14.10
C GLY A 104 7.28 14.95 15.52
N ALA A 105 6.81 16.16 15.86
CA ALA A 105 6.99 16.76 17.19
C ALA A 105 6.20 16.03 18.29
N ALA A 106 5.15 15.28 17.92
CA ALA A 106 4.30 14.53 18.84
C ALA A 106 4.93 13.25 19.44
N THR A 107 6.24 13.01 19.31
CA THR A 107 6.89 11.79 19.83
C THR A 107 7.44 11.90 21.26
N LYS A 108 7.30 13.03 21.97
CA LYS A 108 7.83 13.16 23.34
C LYS A 108 6.82 13.02 24.49
N THR A 109 5.52 12.94 24.22
CA THR A 109 4.51 12.94 25.32
C THR A 109 3.24 12.16 25.02
N ALA A 110 3.33 11.02 24.34
CA ALA A 110 2.26 10.03 24.43
C ALA A 110 2.52 9.12 25.65
N PRO A 111 1.63 9.05 26.65
CA PRO A 111 1.77 8.03 27.69
C PRO A 111 1.67 6.67 27.00
N ALA A 112 2.71 5.86 27.18
CA ALA A 112 2.79 4.51 26.66
C ALA A 112 1.55 3.73 27.11
N MET A 113 0.56 3.62 26.22
CA MET A 113 -0.53 2.69 26.38
C MET A 113 0.13 1.31 26.29
N ARG A 114 0.36 0.71 27.47
CA ARG A 114 0.92 -0.62 27.65
C ARG A 114 -0.09 -1.66 27.14
N GLY A 115 -0.23 -1.74 25.83
CA GLY A 115 -0.79 -2.88 25.11
C GLY A 115 0.36 -3.67 24.51
N ARG A 116 0.50 -4.94 24.90
CA ARG A 116 1.55 -5.90 24.48
C ARG A 116 1.55 -6.26 22.98
N HIS A 117 1.01 -5.44 22.09
CA HIS A 117 1.04 -5.71 20.66
C HIS A 117 2.16 -4.91 19.99
N GLN A 118 3.15 -5.64 19.48
CA GLN A 118 4.12 -5.04 18.56
C GLN A 118 3.35 -4.49 17.36
N PRO A 119 3.61 -3.24 16.95
CA PRO A 119 2.89 -2.62 15.86
C PRO A 119 3.10 -3.43 14.58
N GLU A 120 2.01 -3.59 13.82
CA GLU A 120 2.08 -4.16 12.47
C GLU A 120 2.79 -3.15 11.55
N GLN A 121 3.67 -3.67 10.69
CA GLN A 121 4.51 -2.90 9.79
C GLN A 121 4.43 -3.48 8.37
N TYR A 122 4.74 -2.64 7.38
CA TYR A 122 4.94 -3.11 6.01
C TYR A 122 6.26 -3.87 5.89
N LEU A 123 6.17 -5.01 5.23
CA LEU A 123 7.25 -5.93 4.94
C LEU A 123 7.23 -6.21 3.44
N TYR A 124 8.41 -6.27 2.83
CA TYR A 124 8.55 -6.42 1.38
C TYR A 124 9.19 -7.76 1.07
N LEU A 125 8.51 -8.56 0.26
CA LEU A 125 8.97 -9.87 -0.17
C LEU A 125 9.37 -9.84 -1.64
N LEU A 126 10.56 -10.36 -1.93
CA LEU A 126 11.06 -10.58 -3.28
C LEU A 126 10.85 -12.03 -3.68
N THR A 127 10.34 -12.22 -4.89
CA THR A 127 10.17 -13.55 -5.48
C THR A 127 10.66 -13.52 -6.92
N VAL A 128 11.34 -14.58 -7.35
CA VAL A 128 11.71 -14.77 -8.76
C VAL A 128 10.61 -15.56 -9.45
N ALA A 129 9.74 -14.86 -10.18
CA ALA A 129 8.78 -15.50 -11.06
C ALA A 129 9.54 -16.20 -12.21
N ASN A 130 9.08 -17.39 -12.60
CA ASN A 130 9.71 -18.20 -13.64
C ASN A 130 11.21 -18.46 -13.40
N ALA A 131 11.62 -18.73 -12.15
CA ALA A 131 13.02 -18.97 -11.80
C ALA A 131 13.67 -20.09 -12.65
N GLN A 132 12.91 -21.12 -13.03
CA GLN A 132 13.35 -22.22 -13.90
C GLN A 132 12.90 -22.05 -15.36
N GLY A 133 12.22 -20.94 -15.67
CA GLY A 133 11.70 -20.63 -16.99
C GLY A 133 12.69 -19.83 -17.84
N PRO A 134 12.34 -19.56 -19.11
CA PRO A 134 13.22 -18.84 -20.04
C PRO A 134 13.37 -17.35 -19.71
N VAL A 135 12.46 -16.79 -18.90
CA VAL A 135 12.44 -15.36 -18.54
C VAL A 135 12.20 -15.21 -17.04
N PRO A 136 13.23 -15.45 -16.20
CA PRO A 136 13.13 -15.19 -14.77
C PRO A 136 12.91 -13.70 -14.52
N GLN A 137 11.89 -13.33 -13.75
CA GLN A 137 11.56 -11.94 -13.44
C GLN A 137 11.41 -11.72 -11.95
N LEU A 138 12.00 -10.65 -11.45
CA LEU A 138 11.89 -10.24 -10.06
C LEU A 138 10.54 -9.55 -9.83
N GLN A 139 9.84 -10.01 -8.81
CA GLN A 139 8.58 -9.47 -8.33
C GLN A 139 8.74 -8.98 -6.90
N LEU A 140 7.96 -7.96 -6.55
CA LEU A 140 7.89 -7.36 -5.23
C LEU A 140 6.47 -7.49 -4.71
N GLU A 141 6.32 -8.07 -3.52
CA GLU A 141 5.07 -8.13 -2.79
C GLU A 141 5.16 -7.34 -1.49
N ALA A 142 4.13 -6.52 -1.22
CA ALA A 142 3.97 -5.79 0.03
C ALA A 142 2.97 -6.53 0.92
N VAL A 143 3.41 -6.88 2.13
CA VAL A 143 2.62 -7.60 3.13
C VAL A 143 2.70 -6.87 4.46
N VAL A 144 1.79 -7.20 5.39
CA VAL A 144 1.78 -6.63 6.73
C VAL A 144 2.18 -7.71 7.74
N ALA A 145 3.17 -7.42 8.57
CA ALA A 145 3.63 -8.32 9.62
C ALA A 145 4.09 -7.52 10.85
N TYR A 146 4.10 -8.14 12.02
CA TYR A 146 4.74 -7.58 13.21
C TYR A 146 6.01 -8.37 13.52
N ARG A 147 6.96 -7.71 14.19
CA ARG A 147 8.19 -8.36 14.64
C ARG A 147 7.92 -9.15 15.93
N LYS A 148 8.49 -10.34 16.07
CA LYS A 148 8.40 -11.15 17.30
C LYS A 148 9.45 -10.67 18.29
N ILE A 149 9.26 -11.04 19.56
CA ILE A 149 10.21 -10.73 20.64
C ILE A 149 11.60 -11.30 20.35
N LYS A 150 11.69 -12.44 19.66
CA LYS A 150 12.96 -13.07 19.24
C LYS A 150 13.61 -12.42 18.01
N GLY A 151 13.00 -11.38 17.44
CA GLY A 151 13.51 -10.66 16.27
C GLY A 151 12.96 -11.12 14.92
N ASP A 152 12.42 -12.35 14.83
CA ASP A 152 11.80 -12.91 13.62
C ASP A 152 10.47 -12.25 13.27
N TRP A 153 10.05 -12.33 12.01
CA TRP A 153 8.73 -11.87 11.60
C TRP A 153 7.61 -12.86 11.95
N ALA A 154 6.43 -12.32 12.25
CA ALA A 154 5.19 -13.08 12.24
C ALA A 154 4.80 -13.49 10.83
N LYS A 155 3.86 -14.45 10.71
CA LYS A 155 3.33 -14.86 9.41
C LYS A 155 2.75 -13.63 8.70
N PRO A 156 3.25 -13.26 7.51
CA PRO A 156 2.77 -12.06 6.84
C PRO A 156 1.32 -12.18 6.39
N LYS A 157 0.60 -11.06 6.44
CA LYS A 157 -0.79 -10.93 6.00
C LYS A 157 -0.81 -10.19 4.66
N PRO A 158 -1.46 -10.73 3.62
CA PRO A 158 -1.57 -10.04 2.34
C PRO A 158 -2.47 -8.81 2.45
N ILE A 159 -2.08 -7.74 1.77
CA ILE A 159 -2.86 -6.49 1.72
C ILE A 159 -3.97 -6.65 0.68
N ARG A 160 -5.20 -6.83 1.14
CA ARG A 160 -6.38 -7.02 0.26
C ARG A 160 -7.05 -5.72 -0.15
N THR A 161 -6.96 -4.71 0.70
CA THR A 161 -7.60 -3.40 0.52
C THR A 161 -6.54 -2.33 0.42
N GLU A 162 -6.78 -1.34 -0.42
CA GLU A 162 -5.86 -0.22 -0.58
C GLU A 162 -5.56 0.45 0.78
N PRO A 163 -4.29 0.66 1.13
CA PRO A 163 -3.92 1.40 2.33
C PRO A 163 -4.41 2.86 2.26
N TYR A 164 -5.02 3.34 3.34
CA TYR A 164 -5.55 4.71 3.42
C TYR A 164 -5.29 5.33 4.82
N LYS A 165 -5.32 6.66 4.89
CA LYS A 165 -5.14 7.44 6.15
C LYS A 165 -6.22 7.08 7.18
N GLY A 166 -5.82 6.80 8.41
CA GLY A 166 -6.70 6.30 9.48
C GLY A 166 -6.55 4.79 9.72
N GLN A 167 -5.82 4.07 8.86
CA GLN A 167 -5.34 2.73 9.20
C GLN A 167 -4.06 2.85 10.03
N ALA A 168 -4.03 2.24 11.22
CA ALA A 168 -2.88 2.31 12.13
C ALA A 168 -1.54 1.93 11.45
N VAL A 169 -1.53 0.91 10.59
CA VAL A 169 -0.33 0.47 9.85
C VAL A 169 0.14 1.52 8.84
N TYR A 170 -0.79 2.19 8.16
CA TYR A 170 -0.49 3.24 7.18
C TYR A 170 -0.06 4.55 7.83
N ASP A 171 -0.70 4.91 8.94
CA ASP A 171 -0.39 6.13 9.68
C ASP A 171 0.99 6.04 10.36
N GLN A 172 1.38 4.84 10.81
CA GLN A 172 2.71 4.57 11.37
C GLN A 172 3.78 4.28 10.30
N ALA A 173 3.39 4.16 9.03
CA ALA A 173 4.31 3.86 7.93
C ALA A 173 5.30 5.00 7.70
N SER A 174 6.53 4.64 7.36
CA SER A 174 7.55 5.62 6.95
C SER A 174 7.18 6.25 5.60
N GLU A 175 7.82 7.37 5.27
CA GLU A 175 7.64 7.99 3.96
C GLU A 175 8.05 7.04 2.82
N ALA A 176 9.16 6.31 2.99
CA ALA A 176 9.60 5.29 2.04
C ALA A 176 8.52 4.21 1.83
N ASP A 177 7.85 3.77 2.90
CA ASP A 177 6.77 2.78 2.76
C ASP A 177 5.62 3.31 1.92
N ARG A 178 5.20 4.56 2.17
CA ARG A 178 4.12 5.21 1.43
C ARG A 178 4.48 5.40 -0.04
N GLN A 179 5.73 5.77 -0.33
CA GLN A 179 6.24 5.89 -1.70
C GLN A 179 6.23 4.55 -2.42
N VAL A 180 6.69 3.46 -1.79
CA VAL A 180 6.64 2.11 -2.38
C VAL A 180 5.21 1.71 -2.72
N LEU A 181 4.26 1.88 -1.79
CA LEU A 181 2.85 1.55 -2.00
C LEU A 181 2.24 2.37 -3.13
N GLN A 182 2.58 3.65 -3.24
CA GLN A 182 2.14 4.53 -4.32
C GLN A 182 2.71 4.11 -5.69
N LEU A 183 3.99 3.73 -5.74
CA LEU A 183 4.62 3.23 -6.97
C LEU A 183 4.00 1.89 -7.41
N MET A 184 3.76 0.96 -6.48
CA MET A 184 3.09 -0.31 -6.75
C MET A 184 1.69 -0.11 -7.33
N ARG A 185 0.95 0.89 -6.84
CA ARG A 185 -0.36 1.25 -7.40
C ARG A 185 -0.29 1.76 -8.84
N ALA A 186 0.79 2.48 -9.19
CA ALA A 186 0.98 3.05 -10.52
C ALA A 186 1.49 2.05 -11.57
N MET A 187 1.99 0.88 -11.13
CA MET A 187 2.55 -0.12 -12.03
C MET A 187 1.46 -0.98 -12.71
N PRO A 188 1.71 -1.48 -13.93
CA PRO A 188 0.81 -2.41 -14.61
C PRO A 188 0.58 -3.66 -13.76
N LYS A 189 -0.70 -4.04 -13.59
CA LYS A 189 -1.08 -5.26 -12.89
C LYS A 189 -0.54 -6.49 -13.65
N HIS A 190 0.12 -7.40 -12.94
CA HIS A 190 0.61 -8.65 -13.51
C HIS A 190 -0.56 -9.47 -14.10
N HIS A 191 -0.39 -9.98 -15.33
CA HIS A 191 -1.44 -10.67 -16.09
C HIS A 191 -1.89 -12.02 -15.51
N GLY A 192 -1.24 -12.52 -14.45
CA GLY A 192 -1.58 -13.78 -13.79
C GLY A 192 -2.83 -13.76 -12.91
N TYR A 193 -3.41 -12.58 -12.64
CA TYR A 193 -4.65 -12.42 -11.86
C TYR A 193 -5.81 -11.87 -12.72
N ARG A 194 -5.94 -12.38 -13.96
CA ARG A 194 -7.20 -12.28 -14.74
C ARG A 194 -8.16 -13.29 -14.10
N HIS A 195 -9.26 -12.94 -13.45
CA HIS A 195 -10.47 -12.45 -14.10
C HIS A 195 -11.43 -11.66 -13.15
N TYR A 196 -11.00 -11.24 -11.95
CA TYR A 196 -11.86 -10.52 -10.97
C TYR A 196 -11.24 -9.25 -10.34
N ALA A 197 -10.03 -8.84 -10.75
CA ALA A 197 -9.25 -7.79 -10.06
C ALA A 197 -9.46 -6.36 -10.60
N SER A 198 -10.64 -6.03 -11.14
CA SER A 198 -10.95 -4.65 -11.55
C SER A 198 -11.16 -3.72 -10.35
N TYR A 199 -11.53 -4.26 -9.18
CA TYR A 199 -11.82 -3.48 -7.97
C TYR A 199 -10.89 -3.78 -6.78
N SER A 200 -9.88 -4.65 -6.96
CA SER A 200 -9.01 -5.09 -5.86
C SER A 200 -7.60 -4.51 -6.01
N PHE A 201 -7.06 -4.02 -4.90
CA PHE A 201 -5.67 -3.61 -4.76
C PHE A 201 -4.78 -4.84 -4.94
N THR A 202 -3.76 -4.73 -5.79
CA THR A 202 -2.77 -5.78 -5.99
C THR A 202 -1.53 -5.44 -5.18
N SER A 203 -1.26 -6.25 -4.16
CA SER A 203 -0.08 -6.10 -3.32
C SER A 203 1.19 -6.68 -3.93
N SER A 204 1.16 -7.17 -5.17
CA SER A 204 2.30 -7.76 -5.87
C SER A 204 2.46 -7.15 -7.27
N VAL A 205 3.70 -6.81 -7.64
CA VAL A 205 4.05 -6.17 -8.92
C VAL A 205 5.32 -6.77 -9.51
N THR A 206 5.42 -6.76 -10.84
CA THR A 206 6.68 -7.05 -11.54
C THR A 206 7.51 -5.78 -11.65
N LEU A 207 8.78 -5.85 -11.26
CA LEU A 207 9.67 -4.70 -11.17
C LEU A 207 10.18 -4.27 -12.55
N ASN A 208 9.32 -3.65 -13.35
CA ASN A 208 9.66 -3.14 -14.67
C ASN A 208 9.55 -1.60 -14.73
N GLY A 209 10.26 -1.01 -15.69
CA GLY A 209 10.44 0.41 -15.85
C GLY A 209 11.18 1.07 -14.70
N GLN A 210 11.28 2.40 -14.78
CA GLN A 210 11.86 3.21 -13.70
C GLN A 210 11.05 3.12 -12.41
N ALA A 211 9.72 2.98 -12.50
CA ALA A 211 8.86 2.84 -11.32
C ALA A 211 9.20 1.58 -10.51
N GLY A 212 9.43 0.44 -11.17
CA GLY A 212 9.86 -0.80 -10.51
C GLY A 212 11.22 -0.64 -9.84
N LEU A 213 12.18 0.00 -10.51
CA LEU A 213 13.51 0.24 -9.95
C LEU A 213 13.47 1.12 -8.69
N ILE A 214 12.76 2.24 -8.76
CA ILE A 214 12.63 3.15 -7.61
C ILE A 214 11.89 2.44 -6.47
N ALA A 215 10.84 1.66 -6.77
CA ALA A 215 10.12 0.90 -5.74
C ALA A 215 11.04 -0.11 -5.03
N LEU A 216 11.90 -0.80 -5.77
CA LEU A 216 12.86 -1.74 -5.19
C LEU A 216 13.90 -1.03 -4.31
N GLN A 217 14.45 0.09 -4.77
CA GLN A 217 15.41 0.89 -3.99
C GLN A 217 14.78 1.43 -2.70
N GLN A 218 13.56 1.97 -2.78
CA GLN A 218 12.82 2.46 -1.63
C GLN A 218 12.50 1.32 -0.66
N ALA A 219 12.04 0.17 -1.15
CA ALA A 219 11.78 -1.00 -0.32
C ALA A 219 13.05 -1.50 0.39
N ALA A 220 14.20 -1.55 -0.30
CA ALA A 220 15.49 -1.90 0.30
C ALA A 220 15.93 -0.89 1.37
N SER A 221 15.70 0.41 1.14
CA SER A 221 16.04 1.49 2.09
C SER A 221 15.32 1.37 3.44
N THR A 222 14.18 0.69 3.46
CA THR A 222 13.41 0.46 4.70
C THR A 222 14.09 -0.53 5.65
N GLY A 223 15.08 -1.30 5.17
CA GLY A 223 15.66 -2.42 5.90
C GLY A 223 14.70 -3.59 6.13
N ARG A 224 13.54 -3.60 5.45
CA ARG A 224 12.48 -4.61 5.58
C ARG A 224 12.20 -5.35 4.27
N LEU A 225 13.21 -5.47 3.42
CA LEU A 225 13.17 -6.25 2.19
C LEU A 225 13.74 -7.65 2.44
N TYR A 226 12.99 -8.69 2.09
CA TYR A 226 13.34 -10.08 2.33
C TYR A 226 13.06 -10.92 1.09
N LEU A 227 13.78 -12.03 0.95
CA LEU A 227 13.44 -13.07 -0.01
C LEU A 227 12.23 -13.87 0.51
N ASP A 228 11.26 -14.17 -0.36
CA ASP A 228 10.21 -15.13 -0.05
C ASP A 228 10.81 -16.54 0.05
N ASN A 229 10.57 -17.22 1.17
CA ASN A 229 11.01 -18.59 1.40
C ASN A 229 10.09 -19.65 0.74
N GLY A 230 9.15 -19.23 -0.11
CA GLY A 230 8.22 -20.09 -0.86
C GLY A 230 6.91 -20.40 -0.12
N ASN A 231 6.74 -19.90 1.11
CA ASN A 231 5.47 -19.97 1.85
C ASN A 231 4.88 -18.58 2.17
N GLY A 232 5.39 -17.52 1.53
CA GLY A 232 4.98 -16.14 1.76
C GLY A 232 5.51 -15.59 3.08
N CYS A 233 6.58 -16.16 3.65
CA CYS A 233 7.23 -15.62 4.84
C CYS A 233 8.62 -15.06 4.50
N ALA A 234 9.08 -14.13 5.34
CA ALA A 234 10.42 -13.57 5.25
C ALA A 234 11.50 -14.65 5.44
N GLY A 235 12.30 -14.87 4.40
CA GLY A 235 13.54 -15.62 4.44
C GLY A 235 14.74 -14.70 4.74
N SER A 236 15.76 -14.75 3.88
CA SER A 236 16.96 -13.92 4.00
C SER A 236 16.64 -12.43 3.76
N ALA A 237 17.22 -11.55 4.57
CA ALA A 237 17.15 -10.11 4.34
C ALA A 237 17.92 -9.74 3.06
N ILE A 238 17.34 -8.88 2.24
CA ILE A 238 17.93 -8.42 0.99
C ILE A 238 18.21 -6.92 1.09
N GLN A 239 19.38 -6.50 0.61
CA GLN A 239 19.83 -5.12 0.57
C GLN A 239 20.09 -4.68 -0.88
N TRP A 240 20.04 -3.37 -1.11
CA TRP A 240 20.42 -2.80 -2.38
C TRP A 240 21.95 -2.88 -2.56
N GLY A 241 22.40 -3.59 -3.58
CA GLY A 241 23.80 -3.78 -3.90
C GLY A 241 24.28 -2.92 -5.08
N PRO A 242 25.61 -2.89 -5.31
CA PRO A 242 26.19 -2.18 -6.44
C PRO A 242 25.78 -2.81 -7.78
N PRO A 243 25.75 -2.05 -8.88
CA PRO A 243 25.47 -2.60 -10.20
C PRO A 243 26.48 -3.70 -10.59
N GLN A 244 25.98 -4.81 -11.12
CA GLN A 244 26.81 -5.95 -11.53
C GLN A 244 27.00 -6.00 -13.06
N PRO A 245 28.22 -6.24 -13.57
CA PRO A 245 28.45 -6.35 -15.00
C PRO A 245 27.95 -7.70 -15.56
N LEU A 246 27.60 -7.71 -16.84
CA LEU A 246 27.31 -8.91 -17.61
C LEU A 246 28.51 -9.39 -18.40
N GLU A 247 28.69 -10.71 -18.43
CA GLU A 247 29.54 -11.42 -19.36
C GLU A 247 28.68 -12.15 -20.39
N TRP A 248 29.07 -12.04 -21.65
CA TRP A 248 28.35 -12.63 -22.78
C TRP A 248 29.06 -13.87 -23.26
N HIS A 249 28.29 -14.90 -23.59
CA HIS A 249 28.80 -16.15 -24.11
C HIS A 249 27.83 -16.72 -25.14
N TRP A 250 28.37 -17.40 -26.14
CA TRP A 250 27.57 -18.17 -27.10
C TRP A 250 27.46 -19.61 -26.63
N LEU A 251 26.23 -20.12 -26.60
CA LEU A 251 25.96 -21.52 -26.30
C LEU A 251 25.36 -22.20 -27.52
N GLU A 252 25.88 -23.38 -27.83
CA GLU A 252 25.28 -24.27 -28.82
C GLU A 252 23.97 -24.83 -28.27
N VAL A 253 22.90 -24.71 -29.05
CA VAL A 253 21.56 -25.18 -28.73
C VAL A 253 21.15 -26.16 -29.82
N ALA A 254 21.00 -27.43 -29.44
CA ALA A 254 20.46 -28.45 -30.32
C ALA A 254 18.94 -28.23 -30.48
N ASP A 255 18.48 -28.15 -31.73
CA ASP A 255 17.05 -28.16 -32.05
C ASP A 255 16.69 -29.56 -32.61
N PRO A 256 15.83 -30.33 -31.93
CA PRO A 256 15.43 -31.67 -32.39
C PRO A 256 14.78 -31.70 -33.78
N ARG A 257 14.31 -30.55 -34.27
CA ARG A 257 13.66 -30.39 -35.59
C ARG A 257 14.63 -29.96 -36.68
N SER A 258 15.89 -29.72 -36.34
CA SER A 258 16.92 -29.19 -37.22
C SER A 258 18.12 -30.13 -37.26
N THR A 259 18.68 -30.33 -38.45
CA THR A 259 19.94 -31.07 -38.62
C THR A 259 21.18 -30.21 -38.38
N GLU A 260 21.02 -28.88 -38.34
CA GLU A 260 22.10 -27.95 -38.02
C GLU A 260 21.99 -27.43 -36.57
N PRO A 261 23.12 -27.27 -35.85
CA PRO A 261 23.13 -26.68 -34.52
C PRO A 261 22.82 -25.17 -34.59
N GLY A 262 22.04 -24.72 -33.62
CA GLY A 262 21.78 -23.30 -33.37
C GLY A 262 22.75 -22.73 -32.34
N TRP A 263 23.01 -21.44 -32.41
CA TRP A 263 23.82 -20.70 -31.44
C TRP A 263 22.98 -19.62 -30.79
N ALA A 264 22.96 -19.61 -29.46
CA ALA A 264 22.23 -18.63 -28.68
C ALA A 264 23.19 -17.77 -27.87
N LEU A 265 23.07 -16.45 -28.04
CA LEU A 265 23.77 -15.49 -27.20
C LEU A 265 23.12 -15.49 -25.80
N ARG A 266 23.93 -15.69 -24.76
CA ARG A 266 23.50 -15.75 -23.36
C ARG A 266 24.36 -14.84 -22.50
N ALA A 267 23.70 -14.11 -21.60
CA ALA A 267 24.37 -13.31 -20.60
C ALA A 267 24.45 -14.08 -19.27
N LYS A 268 25.56 -13.92 -18.56
CA LYS A 268 25.76 -14.36 -17.18
C LYS A 268 26.28 -13.18 -16.36
N LEU A 269 26.01 -13.18 -15.06
CA LEU A 269 26.60 -12.19 -14.16
C LEU A 269 28.11 -12.42 -14.11
N ALA A 270 28.88 -11.34 -14.23
CA ALA A 270 30.33 -11.40 -14.15
C ALA A 270 30.76 -11.84 -12.75
N ARG A 271 31.77 -12.71 -12.67
CA ARG A 271 32.36 -13.10 -11.39
C ARG A 271 33.42 -12.07 -11.02
N THR A 272 33.08 -11.17 -10.11
CA THR A 272 34.02 -10.14 -9.64
C THR A 272 34.86 -10.67 -8.48
N ASN A 273 36.18 -10.63 -8.60
CA ASN A 273 37.10 -11.24 -7.64
C ASN A 273 37.38 -10.34 -6.40
N SER A 274 36.78 -9.15 -6.34
CA SER A 274 37.10 -8.12 -5.36
C SER A 274 35.89 -7.82 -4.47
N ASN A 275 35.92 -8.28 -3.22
CA ASN A 275 35.20 -7.82 -2.01
C ASN A 275 33.66 -7.55 -2.06
N ALA A 276 33.03 -7.63 -3.22
CA ALA A 276 31.61 -7.68 -3.53
C ALA A 276 31.45 -8.69 -4.68
N SER A 277 31.91 -9.92 -4.43
CA SER A 277 31.93 -11.02 -5.40
C SER A 277 30.52 -11.54 -5.59
N THR A 278 29.90 -11.38 -6.75
CA THR A 278 28.63 -12.09 -7.04
C THR A 278 28.83 -13.59 -6.81
N THR A 279 27.95 -14.20 -6.02
CA THR A 279 28.03 -15.65 -5.76
C THR A 279 27.72 -16.43 -7.04
N PRO A 280 28.25 -17.66 -7.19
CA PRO A 280 27.94 -18.49 -8.36
C PRO A 280 26.44 -18.76 -8.55
N ASN A 281 25.63 -18.55 -7.51
CA ASN A 281 24.20 -18.80 -7.49
C ASN A 281 23.34 -17.54 -7.64
N ALA A 282 23.94 -16.37 -7.91
CA ALA A 282 23.17 -15.17 -8.19
C ALA A 282 22.35 -15.33 -9.48
N ILE A 283 21.10 -14.90 -9.42
CA ILE A 283 20.12 -15.06 -10.48
C ILE A 283 20.06 -13.76 -11.28
N LEU A 284 20.28 -13.86 -12.59
CA LEU A 284 19.98 -12.78 -13.53
C LEU A 284 18.47 -12.75 -13.79
N CYS A 285 17.81 -11.63 -13.45
CA CYS A 285 16.40 -11.40 -13.69
C CYS A 285 16.21 -10.50 -14.92
N LEU A 286 15.47 -11.00 -15.91
CA LEU A 286 15.17 -10.35 -17.19
C LEU A 286 13.99 -9.36 -17.08
N ASN A 287 14.03 -8.56 -16.01
CA ASN A 287 13.25 -7.33 -15.89
C ASN A 287 13.76 -6.30 -16.90
N SER A 288 13.02 -5.21 -17.10
CA SER A 288 13.48 -4.06 -17.90
C SER A 288 13.42 -2.80 -17.02
N PRO A 289 14.53 -2.26 -16.49
CA PRO A 289 15.91 -2.71 -16.71
C PRO A 289 16.22 -4.05 -16.02
N PRO A 290 17.24 -4.80 -16.48
CA PRO A 290 17.61 -6.08 -15.91
C PRO A 290 18.16 -5.92 -14.49
N LEU A 291 17.81 -6.88 -13.64
CA LEU A 291 18.15 -6.91 -12.22
C LEU A 291 18.90 -8.20 -11.89
N TYR A 292 19.62 -8.21 -10.76
CA TYR A 292 20.16 -9.43 -10.20
C TYR A 292 19.63 -9.65 -8.79
N LEU A 293 19.60 -10.91 -8.37
CA LEU A 293 19.32 -11.33 -7.01
C LEU A 293 20.38 -12.34 -6.55
N ASP A 294 21.15 -11.96 -5.54
CA ASP A 294 22.10 -12.81 -4.83
C ASP A 294 21.54 -13.16 -3.46
N ALA A 295 20.88 -14.32 -3.36
CA ALA A 295 20.26 -14.78 -2.13
C ALA A 295 21.27 -15.17 -1.04
N GLU A 296 22.49 -15.53 -1.41
CA GLU A 296 23.55 -15.93 -0.48
C GLU A 296 24.15 -14.72 0.23
N GLN A 297 24.37 -13.62 -0.51
CA GLN A 297 24.86 -12.36 0.07
C GLN A 297 23.75 -11.45 0.57
N GLY A 298 22.50 -11.77 0.23
CA GLY A 298 21.37 -10.92 0.53
C GLY A 298 21.44 -9.59 -0.24
N LEU A 299 21.81 -9.64 -1.53
CA LEU A 299 21.94 -8.45 -2.37
C LEU A 299 21.01 -8.51 -3.57
N CYS A 300 20.43 -7.38 -3.95
CA CYS A 300 19.77 -7.20 -5.23
C CYS A 300 20.16 -5.86 -5.83
N GLY A 301 20.16 -5.76 -7.16
CA GLY A 301 20.54 -4.51 -7.79
C GLY A 301 20.44 -4.52 -9.30
N LEU A 302 20.96 -3.46 -9.90
CA LEU A 302 21.01 -3.30 -11.35
C LEU A 302 22.04 -4.21 -11.99
N VAL A 303 21.72 -4.61 -13.22
CA VAL A 303 22.66 -5.29 -14.11
C VAL A 303 23.06 -4.34 -15.23
N GLN A 304 24.34 -4.28 -15.53
CA GLN A 304 24.90 -3.42 -16.57
C GLN A 304 25.72 -4.23 -17.56
N ALA A 305 25.67 -3.84 -18.83
CA ALA A 305 26.57 -4.35 -19.86
C ALA A 305 27.43 -3.19 -20.35
N PRO A 306 28.69 -3.07 -19.88
CA PRO A 306 29.58 -2.00 -20.33
C PRO A 306 29.67 -1.98 -21.86
N GLY A 307 29.49 -0.80 -22.46
CA GLY A 307 29.53 -0.63 -23.93
C GLY A 307 28.25 -1.04 -24.68
N VAL A 308 27.19 -1.49 -23.99
CA VAL A 308 25.90 -1.85 -24.60
C VAL A 308 24.80 -0.87 -24.15
N PRO A 309 24.18 -0.10 -25.06
CA PRO A 309 23.05 0.76 -24.73
C PRO A 309 21.86 -0.02 -24.13
N ALA A 310 21.12 0.58 -23.20
CA ALA A 310 20.00 -0.07 -22.52
C ALA A 310 18.93 -0.64 -23.48
N ALA A 311 18.61 0.09 -24.56
CA ALA A 311 17.66 -0.37 -25.57
C ALA A 311 18.16 -1.61 -26.35
N GLN A 312 19.47 -1.72 -26.55
CA GLN A 312 20.09 -2.88 -27.20
C GLN A 312 20.19 -4.07 -26.23
N LEU A 313 20.46 -3.80 -24.94
CA LEU A 313 20.57 -4.81 -23.90
C LEU A 313 19.31 -5.68 -23.79
N ASP A 314 18.12 -5.06 -23.78
CA ASP A 314 16.84 -5.78 -23.73
C ASP A 314 16.65 -6.74 -24.94
N LEU A 315 17.13 -6.35 -26.13
CA LEU A 315 17.07 -7.18 -27.33
C LEU A 315 18.06 -8.35 -27.26
N LEU A 316 19.28 -8.09 -26.81
CA LEU A 316 20.35 -9.09 -26.71
C LEU A 316 20.03 -10.16 -25.66
N LEU A 317 19.44 -9.77 -24.52
CA LEU A 317 18.99 -10.71 -23.49
C LEU A 317 17.87 -11.64 -23.98
N LYS A 318 17.12 -11.22 -25.00
CA LYS A 318 16.03 -11.98 -25.63
C LYS A 318 16.44 -12.58 -26.97
N ALA A 319 17.74 -12.67 -27.25
CA ALA A 319 18.24 -13.18 -28.53
C ALA A 319 17.77 -14.64 -28.75
N PRO A 320 17.10 -14.91 -29.89
CA PRO A 320 16.72 -16.27 -30.25
C PRO A 320 17.96 -17.11 -30.60
N PRO A 321 17.85 -18.45 -30.55
CA PRO A 321 18.87 -19.29 -31.17
C PRO A 321 18.92 -19.03 -32.68
N LEU A 322 20.11 -18.78 -33.20
CA LEU A 322 20.37 -18.48 -34.61
C LEU A 322 21.11 -19.64 -35.26
N LYS A 323 20.69 -20.01 -36.48
CA LYS A 323 21.31 -21.11 -37.24
C LYS A 323 22.71 -20.75 -37.71
N SER A 324 23.63 -21.71 -37.67
CA SER A 324 25.02 -21.52 -38.10
C SER A 324 25.13 -20.99 -39.54
N SER A 325 24.32 -21.52 -40.46
CA SER A 325 24.25 -21.07 -41.85
C SER A 325 23.82 -19.61 -42.03
N ALA A 326 22.87 -19.14 -41.21
CA ALA A 326 22.39 -17.76 -41.23
C ALA A 326 23.44 -16.79 -40.65
N LEU A 327 24.16 -17.20 -39.60
CA LEU A 327 25.23 -16.41 -38.98
C LEU A 327 26.40 -16.21 -39.95
N GLN A 328 26.80 -17.25 -40.69
CA GLN A 328 27.84 -17.17 -41.72
C GLN A 328 27.44 -16.30 -42.90
N LYS A 329 26.20 -16.44 -43.39
CA LYS A 329 25.72 -15.64 -44.53
C LYS A 329 25.73 -14.12 -44.24
N HIS A 330 25.46 -13.74 -43.00
CA HIS A 330 25.34 -12.35 -42.56
C HIS A 330 26.47 -11.91 -41.61
N GLU A 331 27.64 -12.54 -41.72
CA GLU A 331 28.78 -12.31 -40.81
C GLU A 331 29.17 -10.83 -40.70
N VAL A 332 29.34 -10.13 -41.82
CA VAL A 332 29.78 -8.73 -41.83
C VAL A 332 28.78 -7.82 -41.10
N ASP A 333 27.48 -8.01 -41.37
CA ASP A 333 26.41 -7.25 -40.72
C ASP A 333 26.35 -7.55 -39.21
N LEU A 334 26.60 -8.82 -38.84
CA LEU A 334 26.60 -9.27 -37.45
C LEU A 334 27.76 -8.67 -36.66
N VAL A 335 28.99 -8.73 -37.18
CA VAL A 335 30.20 -8.18 -36.55
C VAL A 335 30.06 -6.68 -36.33
N GLN A 336 29.57 -5.95 -37.33
CA GLN A 336 29.37 -4.49 -37.22
C GLN A 336 28.35 -4.10 -36.14
N ARG A 337 27.30 -4.91 -35.93
CA ARG A 337 26.19 -4.59 -35.01
C ARG A 337 26.37 -5.16 -33.60
N LEU A 338 27.13 -6.25 -33.43
CA LEU A 338 27.45 -6.83 -32.12
C LEU A 338 28.40 -5.95 -31.31
N GLY A 339 29.23 -5.14 -31.97
CA GLY A 339 30.13 -4.18 -31.32
C GLY A 339 31.11 -4.88 -30.36
N PRO A 340 31.10 -4.59 -29.04
CA PRO A 340 32.05 -5.15 -28.08
C PRO A 340 31.74 -6.60 -27.63
N LEU A 341 30.67 -7.21 -28.15
CA LEU A 341 30.26 -8.57 -27.76
C LEU A 341 31.14 -9.64 -28.42
N PRO A 342 31.33 -10.80 -27.78
CA PRO A 342 32.12 -11.88 -28.37
C PRO A 342 31.47 -12.37 -29.66
N LEU A 343 32.31 -12.70 -30.65
CA LEU A 343 31.87 -13.36 -31.86
C LEU A 343 31.49 -14.81 -31.56
N PRO A 344 30.45 -15.32 -32.22
CA PRO A 344 30.08 -16.72 -32.06
C PRO A 344 31.19 -17.65 -32.56
N PRO A 345 31.44 -18.81 -31.91
CA PRO A 345 32.64 -19.63 -32.13
C PRO A 345 32.88 -20.08 -33.58
N MET A 346 31.84 -20.24 -34.40
CA MET A 346 32.01 -20.63 -35.80
C MET A 346 32.40 -19.48 -36.75
N LEU A 347 32.54 -18.25 -36.24
CA LEU A 347 33.05 -17.06 -36.94
C LEU A 347 34.35 -16.53 -36.32
N GLN A 348 34.96 -17.26 -35.39
CA GLN A 348 36.24 -16.89 -34.75
C GLN A 348 37.44 -17.33 -35.57
#